data_AF-A0A496CHR3-F1
#
_entry.id   AF-A0A496CHR3-F1
#
_cell.length_a   1.000
_cell.length_b   1.000
_cell.length_c   1.000
_cell.angle_alpha   90.00
_cell.angle_beta   90.00
_cell.angle_gamma   90.00
#
_symmetry.space_group_name_H-M   'P 1'
#
loop_
_entity.id
_entity.type
_entity.pdbx_description
1 polymer ?
#
loop_
_entity_poly.entity_id
_entity_poly.type
_entity_poly.pdbx_seq_one_letter_code
_entity_poly.pdbx_strand_id
1 'polypeptide(L)'
;MLNFLKNWTLPVAMLTGVLGYLMFANFTFLEPTKPFMNTLIAYLTPLLIFGQLLLTFCKVDWRELMPSPWHGWLLLFQIVSSCALAALLIFVPMGGSYREVFEAAMVCLICPTATAAAVITGKLGGSASSLTTYTLLSNILAAVAVPLIFPLVEPHTDVTFFTAFLKILSKVFPLLLFPFFLALFFRYCLPKIHHFLLGFHDLAFYMWGMALAIVTAQTVKSLAHSTIPVEVEILIALAGFITCALQFFLGKRIGTIYKDRISAGQALGQKNTVLAIWMSYTYLDPVSSVGPGSYVLWQNIINSCQLWKKRKNEIKY
;
A
#
# COMPACT_ATOMS: atom_id res chain seq x y z
N MET A 1 24.10 -15.46 0.32
CA MET A 1 22.83 -15.57 1.09
C MET A 1 22.07 -14.23 1.18
N LEU A 2 22.68 -13.13 1.64
CA LEU A 2 22.00 -11.81 1.78
C LEU A 2 21.45 -11.22 0.47
N ASN A 3 22.20 -11.28 -0.63
CA ASN A 3 21.72 -10.81 -1.95
C ASN A 3 20.59 -11.70 -2.52
N PHE A 4 20.60 -12.99 -2.19
CA PHE A 4 19.52 -13.91 -2.58
C PHE A 4 18.23 -13.55 -1.83
N LEU A 5 18.27 -13.39 -0.51
CA LEU A 5 17.11 -12.98 0.28
C LEU A 5 16.54 -11.64 -0.22
N LYS A 6 17.38 -10.64 -0.51
CA LYS A 6 16.92 -9.33 -1.03
C LYS A 6 16.23 -9.42 -2.39
N ASN A 7 16.69 -10.29 -3.28
CA ASN A 7 16.10 -10.46 -4.61
C ASN A 7 14.83 -11.33 -4.60
N TRP A 8 14.73 -12.26 -3.66
CA TRP A 8 13.62 -13.22 -3.55
C TRP A 8 12.62 -12.88 -2.44
N THR A 9 12.74 -11.72 -1.78
CA THR A 9 11.86 -11.36 -0.65
C THR A 9 10.38 -11.37 -1.03
N LEU A 10 10.01 -10.83 -2.19
CA LEU A 10 8.61 -10.82 -2.66
C LEU A 10 8.04 -12.26 -2.78
N PRO A 11 8.60 -13.14 -3.64
CA PRO A 11 8.04 -14.49 -3.80
C PRO A 11 8.14 -15.31 -2.51
N VAL A 12 9.21 -15.16 -1.72
CA VAL A 12 9.35 -15.85 -0.44
C VAL A 12 8.27 -15.40 0.54
N ALA A 13 8.06 -14.10 0.71
CA ALA A 13 7.03 -13.57 1.61
C ALA A 13 5.63 -14.05 1.21
N MET A 14 5.30 -14.01 -0.08
CA MET A 14 4.00 -14.47 -0.58
C MET A 14 3.82 -15.97 -0.36
N LEU A 15 4.84 -16.79 -0.67
CA LEU A 15 4.81 -18.22 -0.43
C LEU A 15 4.67 -18.53 1.07
N THR A 16 5.40 -17.83 1.93
CA THR A 16 5.26 -17.94 3.38
C THR A 16 3.84 -17.59 3.85
N GLY A 17 3.21 -16.57 3.26
CA GLY A 17 1.82 -16.21 3.54
C GLY A 17 0.82 -17.31 3.14
N VAL A 18 0.96 -17.83 1.90
CA VAL A 18 0.13 -18.94 1.39
C VAL A 18 0.28 -20.18 2.28
N LEU A 19 1.52 -20.61 2.54
CA LEU A 19 1.80 -21.78 3.38
C LEU A 19 1.32 -21.57 4.81
N GLY A 20 1.48 -20.36 5.35
CA GLY A 20 0.99 -19.99 6.68
C GLY A 20 -0.53 -20.17 6.77
N TYR A 21 -1.29 -19.64 5.82
CA TYR A 21 -2.73 -19.86 5.77
C TYR A 21 -3.09 -21.35 5.66
N LEU A 22 -2.50 -22.07 4.70
CA LEU A 22 -2.77 -23.49 4.49
C LEU A 22 -2.45 -24.34 5.72
N MET A 23 -1.40 -23.99 6.47
CA MET A 23 -1.06 -24.65 7.73
C MET A 23 -2.16 -24.46 8.78
N PHE A 24 -2.62 -23.23 9.00
CA PHE A 24 -3.71 -22.96 9.94
C PHE A 24 -5.08 -23.51 9.47
N ALA A 25 -5.28 -23.67 8.16
CA ALA A 25 -6.51 -24.21 7.60
C ALA A 25 -6.59 -25.74 7.73
N ASN A 26 -5.48 -26.46 7.50
CA ASN A 26 -5.48 -27.92 7.38
C ASN A 26 -5.09 -28.66 8.67
N PHE A 27 -4.35 -28.04 9.59
CA PHE A 27 -3.92 -28.69 10.83
C PHE A 27 -4.83 -28.34 12.01
N THR A 28 -5.65 -29.31 12.42
CA THR A 28 -6.63 -29.17 13.52
C THR A 28 -5.99 -28.85 14.87
N PHE A 29 -4.75 -29.30 15.13
CA PHE A 29 -4.05 -28.98 16.37
C PHE A 29 -3.72 -27.48 16.54
N LEU A 30 -3.74 -26.69 15.44
CA LEU A 30 -3.54 -25.24 15.48
C LEU A 30 -4.82 -24.46 15.77
N GLU A 31 -6.00 -25.08 15.73
CA GLU A 31 -7.28 -24.42 15.97
C GLU A 31 -7.33 -23.61 17.28
N PRO A 32 -6.85 -24.12 18.43
CA PRO A 32 -6.85 -23.36 19.68
C PRO A 32 -6.04 -22.07 19.61
N THR A 33 -5.08 -21.99 18.68
CA THR A 33 -4.20 -20.82 18.51
C THR A 33 -4.73 -19.80 17.49
N LYS A 34 -5.77 -20.13 16.71
CA LYS A 34 -6.38 -19.22 15.72
C LYS A 34 -6.84 -17.88 16.32
N PRO A 35 -7.53 -17.82 17.49
CA PRO A 35 -7.96 -16.55 18.07
C PRO A 35 -6.78 -15.64 18.45
N PHE A 36 -5.73 -16.23 19.05
CA PHE A 36 -4.49 -15.52 19.36
C PHE A 36 -3.83 -14.99 18.09
N MET A 37 -3.69 -15.82 17.06
CA MET A 37 -3.05 -15.44 15.80
C MET A 37 -3.81 -14.32 15.07
N ASN A 38 -5.14 -14.39 15.03
CA ASN A 38 -5.97 -13.32 14.45
C ASN A 38 -5.78 -12.00 15.20
N THR A 39 -5.73 -12.05 16.54
CA THR A 39 -5.48 -10.87 17.38
C THR A 39 -4.08 -10.31 17.14
N LEU A 40 -3.07 -11.17 17.10
CA LEU A 40 -1.69 -10.78 16.81
C LEU A 40 -1.60 -10.08 15.45
N ILE A 41 -2.17 -10.67 14.40
CA ILE A 41 -2.19 -10.10 13.05
C ILE A 41 -2.87 -8.73 13.02
N ALA A 42 -3.99 -8.56 13.73
CA ALA A 42 -4.73 -7.30 13.79
C ALA A 42 -3.91 -6.13 14.35
N TYR A 43 -2.97 -6.40 15.26
CA TYR A 43 -2.05 -5.38 15.80
C TYR A 43 -0.73 -5.30 15.04
N LEU A 44 -0.19 -6.46 14.62
CA LEU A 44 1.12 -6.56 14.00
C LEU A 44 1.15 -5.92 12.62
N THR A 45 0.12 -6.11 11.78
CA THR A 45 0.08 -5.52 10.44
C THR A 45 0.15 -3.99 10.47
N PRO A 46 -0.70 -3.27 11.25
CA PRO A 46 -0.55 -1.83 11.42
C PRO A 46 0.80 -1.43 12.01
N LEU A 47 1.34 -2.18 12.98
CA LEU A 47 2.64 -1.87 13.58
C LEU A 47 3.78 -1.94 12.57
N LEU A 48 3.76 -2.93 11.67
CA LEU A 48 4.75 -3.06 10.60
C LEU A 48 4.65 -1.89 9.61
N ILE A 49 3.43 -1.53 9.19
CA ILE A 49 3.20 -0.37 8.31
C ILE A 49 3.71 0.92 8.99
N PHE A 50 3.37 1.11 10.28
CA PHE A 50 3.82 2.25 11.08
C PHE A 50 5.34 2.32 11.14
N GLY A 51 6.00 1.20 11.46
CA GLY A 51 7.46 1.11 11.54
C GLY A 51 8.13 1.42 10.21
N GLN A 52 7.57 0.94 9.10
CA GLN A 52 8.06 1.25 7.75
C GLN A 52 8.00 2.75 7.47
N LEU A 53 6.87 3.41 7.76
CA LEU A 53 6.70 4.85 7.59
C LEU A 53 7.66 5.64 8.47
N LEU A 54 7.79 5.26 9.75
CA LEU A 54 8.68 5.90 10.71
C LEU A 54 10.13 5.87 10.22
N LEU A 55 10.64 4.70 9.83
CA LEU A 55 12.00 4.56 9.32
C LEU A 55 12.23 5.36 8.04
N THR A 56 11.23 5.45 7.15
CA THR A 56 11.32 6.28 5.94
C THR A 56 11.39 7.76 6.28
N PHE A 57 10.54 8.26 7.17
CA PHE A 57 10.56 9.68 7.55
C PHE A 57 11.79 10.04 8.38
N CYS A 58 12.35 9.11 9.17
CA CYS A 58 13.62 9.35 9.86
C CYS A 58 14.77 9.63 8.89
N LYS A 59 14.79 8.98 7.71
CA LYS A 59 15.88 9.06 6.72
C LYS A 59 15.89 10.36 5.90
N VAL A 60 14.78 11.08 5.82
CA VAL A 60 14.66 12.27 4.95
C VAL A 60 14.73 13.53 5.78
N ASP A 61 15.47 14.53 5.30
CA ASP A 61 15.47 15.85 5.93
C ASP A 61 14.16 16.58 5.63
N TRP A 62 13.51 17.10 6.67
CA TRP A 62 12.26 17.83 6.54
C TRP A 62 12.43 19.12 5.70
N ARG A 63 13.65 19.68 5.68
CA ARG A 63 13.97 20.86 4.85
C ARG A 63 13.95 20.55 3.36
N GLU A 64 14.10 19.28 2.98
CA GLU A 64 14.03 18.82 1.59
C GLU A 64 12.59 18.47 1.17
N LEU A 65 11.61 18.54 2.08
CA LEU A 65 10.21 18.22 1.79
C LEU A 65 9.50 19.39 1.10
N MET A 66 9.90 19.64 -0.15
CA MET A 66 9.40 20.77 -0.91
C MET A 66 8.35 20.33 -1.94
N PRO A 67 7.09 20.79 -1.84
CA PRO A 67 6.08 20.46 -2.83
C PRO A 67 6.47 20.93 -4.24
N SER A 68 6.24 20.07 -5.23
CA SER A 68 6.40 20.38 -6.64
C SER A 68 5.02 20.48 -7.31
N PRO A 69 4.88 21.18 -8.44
CA PRO A 69 3.59 21.28 -9.13
C PRO A 69 3.00 19.92 -9.55
N TRP A 70 3.84 18.94 -9.88
CA TRP A 70 3.36 17.61 -10.25
C TRP A 70 2.75 16.86 -9.07
N HIS A 71 3.17 17.14 -7.81
CA HIS A 71 2.51 16.56 -6.63
C HIS A 71 1.01 16.88 -6.64
N GLY A 72 0.63 18.13 -6.91
CA GLY A 72 -0.77 18.55 -6.96
C GLY A 72 -1.59 17.77 -7.98
N TRP A 73 -1.06 17.58 -9.20
CA TRP A 73 -1.73 16.80 -10.25
C TRP A 73 -1.93 15.33 -9.88
N LEU A 74 -0.93 14.70 -9.25
CA LEU A 74 -1.07 13.31 -8.84
C LEU A 74 -2.04 13.14 -7.68
N LEU A 75 -2.05 14.06 -6.71
CA LEU A 75 -3.03 14.09 -5.62
C LEU A 75 -4.44 14.29 -6.18
N LEU A 76 -4.60 15.22 -7.13
CA LEU A 76 -5.86 15.48 -7.81
C LEU A 76 -6.36 14.22 -8.53
N PHE A 77 -5.49 13.55 -9.29
CA PHE A 77 -5.84 12.28 -9.92
C PHE A 77 -6.26 11.23 -8.88
N GLN A 78 -5.52 11.08 -7.79
CA GLN A 78 -5.79 10.12 -6.73
C GLN A 78 -7.16 10.36 -6.07
N ILE A 79 -7.50 11.60 -5.69
CA ILE A 79 -8.81 11.90 -5.08
C ILE A 79 -9.95 11.85 -6.10
N VAL A 80 -9.78 12.42 -7.30
CA VAL A 80 -10.86 12.46 -8.30
C VAL A 80 -11.20 11.05 -8.78
N SER A 81 -10.20 10.22 -9.07
CA SER A 81 -10.44 8.85 -9.54
C SER A 81 -11.06 7.97 -8.45
N SER A 82 -10.63 8.11 -7.18
CA SER A 82 -11.24 7.38 -6.06
C SER A 82 -12.66 7.85 -5.77
N CYS A 83 -12.92 9.16 -5.76
CA CYS A 83 -14.28 9.70 -5.61
C CYS A 83 -15.19 9.30 -6.77
N ALA A 84 -14.69 9.25 -8.01
CA ALA A 84 -15.47 8.81 -9.16
C ALA A 84 -15.91 7.35 -9.03
N LEU A 85 -15.01 6.45 -8.60
CA LEU A 85 -15.38 5.06 -8.34
C LEU A 85 -16.28 4.91 -7.11
N ALA A 86 -16.08 5.70 -6.07
CA ALA A 86 -16.98 5.73 -4.92
C ALA A 86 -18.40 6.17 -5.33
N ALA A 87 -18.52 7.24 -6.12
CA ALA A 87 -19.81 7.70 -6.64
C ALA A 87 -20.47 6.63 -7.51
N LEU A 88 -19.71 5.93 -8.35
CA LEU A 88 -20.22 4.79 -9.12
C LEU A 88 -20.78 3.70 -8.19
N LEU A 89 -20.03 3.31 -7.15
CA LEU A 89 -20.43 2.29 -6.17
C LEU A 89 -21.67 2.68 -5.34
N ILE A 90 -21.87 3.98 -5.11
CA ILE A 90 -22.99 4.50 -4.30
C ILE A 90 -24.26 4.68 -5.14
N PHE A 91 -24.13 5.26 -6.34
CA PHE A 91 -25.29 5.71 -7.11
C PHE A 91 -25.74 4.72 -8.19
N VAL A 92 -24.89 3.76 -8.59
CA VAL A 92 -25.24 2.76 -9.59
C VAL A 92 -25.51 1.43 -8.89
N PRO A 93 -26.75 0.90 -8.94
CA PRO A 93 -27.05 -0.44 -8.44
C PRO A 93 -26.27 -1.47 -9.26
N MET A 94 -25.22 -2.02 -8.66
CA MET A 94 -24.44 -3.11 -9.22
C MET A 94 -24.82 -4.40 -8.49
N GLY A 95 -25.04 -5.48 -9.24
CA GLY A 95 -25.16 -6.80 -8.63
C GLY A 95 -23.87 -7.14 -7.87
N GLY A 96 -24.00 -7.93 -6.79
CA GLY A 96 -22.93 -8.23 -5.82
C GLY A 96 -21.57 -8.36 -6.46
N SER A 97 -21.41 -9.32 -7.38
CA SER A 97 -20.11 -9.69 -7.96
C SER A 97 -19.37 -8.61 -8.78
N TYR A 98 -20.03 -7.56 -9.29
CA TYR A 98 -19.31 -6.50 -10.01
C TYR A 98 -18.83 -5.38 -9.09
N ARG A 99 -19.45 -5.28 -7.91
CA ARG A 99 -19.17 -4.25 -6.92
C ARG A 99 -17.75 -4.40 -6.38
N GLU A 100 -17.32 -5.61 -6.05
CA GLU A 100 -16.00 -5.86 -5.46
C GLU A 100 -14.86 -5.52 -6.43
N VAL A 101 -15.10 -5.60 -7.74
CA VAL A 101 -14.15 -5.18 -8.79
C VAL A 101 -13.87 -3.67 -8.70
N PHE A 102 -14.92 -2.86 -8.57
CA PHE A 102 -14.77 -1.40 -8.47
C PHE A 102 -14.27 -0.96 -7.09
N GLU A 103 -14.66 -1.65 -6.02
CA GLU A 103 -14.07 -1.45 -4.68
C GLU A 103 -12.56 -1.70 -4.71
N ALA A 104 -12.13 -2.82 -5.28
CA ALA A 104 -10.73 -3.16 -5.41
C ALA A 104 -9.95 -2.12 -6.22
N ALA A 105 -10.52 -1.62 -7.33
CA ALA A 105 -9.94 -0.54 -8.11
C ALA A 105 -9.83 0.78 -7.31
N MET A 106 -10.91 1.15 -6.60
CA MET A 106 -10.95 2.34 -5.75
C MET A 106 -9.87 2.30 -4.67
N VAL A 107 -9.72 1.16 -3.98
CA VAL A 107 -8.70 0.95 -2.95
C VAL A 107 -7.30 1.11 -3.54
N CYS A 108 -7.03 0.55 -4.73
CA CYS A 108 -5.74 0.70 -5.41
C CYS A 108 -5.41 2.16 -5.78
N LEU A 109 -6.43 2.97 -6.08
CA LEU A 109 -6.27 4.38 -6.46
C LEU A 109 -6.08 5.27 -5.22
N ILE A 110 -6.97 5.16 -4.23
CA ILE A 110 -6.97 5.99 -3.02
C ILE A 110 -5.77 5.72 -2.11
N CYS A 111 -5.20 4.52 -2.19
CA CYS A 111 -4.03 4.13 -1.41
C CYS A 111 -2.87 5.13 -1.59
N PRO A 112 -2.17 5.52 -0.52
CA PRO A 112 -0.99 6.36 -0.62
C PRO A 112 0.21 5.62 -1.23
N THR A 113 1.24 6.38 -1.57
CA THR A 113 2.50 5.85 -2.12
C THR A 113 3.25 5.00 -1.10
N ALA A 114 3.90 3.93 -1.58
CA ALA A 114 4.73 3.07 -0.74
C ALA A 114 5.97 3.79 -0.23
N THR A 115 6.40 3.47 0.99
CA THR A 115 7.67 3.92 1.57
C THR A 115 8.89 3.47 0.78
N ALA A 116 8.84 2.26 0.21
CA ALA A 116 9.89 1.70 -0.62
C ALA A 116 10.07 2.46 -1.95
N ALA A 117 9.08 3.29 -2.33
CA ALA A 117 9.12 3.98 -3.60
C ALA A 117 10.31 4.96 -3.70
N ALA A 118 10.69 5.60 -2.58
CA ALA A 118 11.82 6.53 -2.51
C ALA A 118 13.14 5.83 -2.84
N VAL A 119 13.30 4.60 -2.34
CA VAL A 119 14.47 3.77 -2.59
C VAL A 119 14.56 3.36 -4.06
N ILE A 120 13.45 2.91 -4.65
CA ILE A 120 13.41 2.51 -6.07
C ILE A 120 13.64 3.73 -6.98
N THR A 121 13.06 4.87 -6.65
CA THR A 121 13.26 6.14 -7.35
C THR A 121 14.73 6.55 -7.34
N GLY A 122 15.39 6.55 -6.18
CA GLY A 122 16.82 6.84 -6.08
C GLY A 122 17.66 5.87 -6.91
N LYS A 123 17.35 4.56 -6.85
CA LYS A 123 18.02 3.55 -7.70
C LYS A 123 17.79 3.78 -9.18
N LEU A 124 16.66 4.34 -9.59
CA LEU A 124 16.36 4.66 -10.99
C LEU A 124 16.94 6.01 -11.43
N GLY A 125 17.46 6.83 -10.51
CA GLY A 125 18.02 8.15 -10.80
C GLY A 125 17.00 9.30 -10.73
N GLY A 126 15.87 9.10 -10.06
CA GLY A 126 14.93 10.16 -9.71
C GLY A 126 15.25 10.79 -8.34
N SER A 127 14.43 11.76 -7.92
CA SER A 127 14.56 12.46 -6.64
C SER A 127 13.84 11.72 -5.51
N ALA A 128 14.60 11.15 -4.58
CA ALA A 128 14.06 10.48 -3.40
C ALA A 128 13.37 11.46 -2.43
N SER A 129 13.85 12.71 -2.33
CA SER A 129 13.24 13.75 -1.48
C SER A 129 11.90 14.23 -2.02
N SER A 130 11.82 14.49 -3.33
CA SER A 130 10.58 14.83 -4.02
C SER A 130 9.55 13.72 -3.84
N LEU A 131 9.98 12.46 -4.00
CA LEU A 131 9.10 11.33 -3.79
C LEU A 131 8.60 11.19 -2.34
N THR A 132 9.48 11.39 -1.36
CA THR A 132 9.11 11.31 0.06
C THR A 132 8.12 12.42 0.41
N THR A 133 8.28 13.61 -0.18
CA THR A 133 7.29 14.70 -0.09
C THR A 133 5.93 14.22 -0.59
N TYR A 134 5.87 13.59 -1.76
CA TYR A 134 4.64 13.02 -2.26
C TYR A 134 4.09 11.88 -1.39
N THR A 135 4.94 11.04 -0.80
CA THR A 135 4.51 10.01 0.17
C THR A 135 3.82 10.65 1.37
N LEU A 136 4.37 11.72 1.94
CA LEU A 136 3.73 12.45 3.03
C LEU A 136 2.38 13.05 2.60
N LEU A 137 2.36 13.74 1.45
CA LEU A 137 1.14 14.38 0.94
C LEU A 137 0.03 13.36 0.61
N SER A 138 0.38 12.24 -0.02
CA SER A 138 -0.57 11.16 -0.34
C SER A 138 -1.06 10.44 0.93
N ASN A 139 -0.23 10.31 1.96
CA ASN A 139 -0.66 9.82 3.28
C ASN A 139 -1.66 10.77 3.94
N ILE A 140 -1.43 12.09 3.89
CA ILE A 140 -2.38 13.10 4.39
C ILE A 140 -3.72 12.96 3.65
N LEU A 141 -3.69 12.87 2.32
CA LEU A 141 -4.88 12.69 1.51
C LEU A 141 -5.63 11.42 1.90
N ALA A 142 -4.93 10.27 1.99
CA ALA A 142 -5.54 9.01 2.37
C ALA A 142 -6.09 9.01 3.81
N ALA A 143 -5.40 9.65 4.76
CA ALA A 143 -5.83 9.77 6.15
C ALA A 143 -7.15 10.52 6.32
N VAL A 144 -7.49 11.40 5.36
CA VAL A 144 -8.76 12.14 5.33
C VAL A 144 -9.78 11.43 4.44
N ALA A 145 -9.39 11.02 3.24
CA ALA A 145 -10.29 10.48 2.23
C ALA A 145 -10.82 9.09 2.58
N VAL A 146 -9.99 8.19 3.11
CA VAL A 146 -10.39 6.81 3.43
C VAL A 146 -11.52 6.76 4.48
N PRO A 147 -11.42 7.44 5.64
CA PRO A 147 -12.50 7.46 6.62
C PRO A 147 -13.81 8.07 6.10
N LEU A 148 -13.74 9.00 5.15
CA LEU A 148 -14.93 9.62 4.54
C LEU A 148 -15.58 8.72 3.50
N ILE A 149 -14.77 8.11 2.62
CA ILE A 149 -15.26 7.35 1.47
C ILE A 149 -15.73 5.96 1.87
N PHE A 150 -14.97 5.24 2.71
CA PHE A 150 -15.23 3.82 2.97
C PHE A 150 -16.59 3.56 3.61
N PRO A 151 -17.02 4.30 4.65
CA PRO A 151 -18.35 4.10 5.24
C PRO A 151 -19.52 4.48 4.32
N LEU A 152 -19.29 5.32 3.31
CA LEU A 152 -20.31 5.65 2.31
C LEU A 152 -20.42 4.54 1.26
N VAL A 153 -19.28 3.96 0.89
CA VAL A 153 -19.23 2.84 -0.04
C VAL A 153 -19.84 1.62 0.63
N GLU A 154 -19.32 1.16 1.77
CA GLU A 154 -19.75 -0.05 2.46
C GLU A 154 -20.47 0.28 3.79
N PRO A 155 -21.78 0.62 3.75
CA PRO A 155 -22.54 0.90 4.95
C PRO A 155 -22.85 -0.39 5.72
N HIS A 156 -22.48 -0.44 7.00
CA HIS A 156 -22.86 -1.54 7.89
C HIS A 156 -24.23 -1.25 8.52
N THR A 157 -25.15 -2.22 8.50
CA THR A 157 -26.54 -2.08 8.96
C THR A 157 -26.67 -1.62 10.41
N ASP A 158 -25.70 -1.96 11.27
CA ASP A 158 -25.76 -1.70 12.72
C ASP A 158 -24.94 -0.49 13.16
N VAL A 159 -24.29 0.24 12.23
CA VAL A 159 -23.35 1.30 12.56
C VAL A 159 -23.65 2.55 11.72
N THR A 160 -23.89 3.68 12.39
CA THR A 160 -24.07 4.96 11.69
C THR A 160 -22.81 5.38 10.93
N PHE A 161 -22.98 6.17 9.88
CA PHE A 161 -21.87 6.76 9.13
C PHE A 161 -20.84 7.42 10.07
N PHE A 162 -21.28 8.23 11.03
CA PHE A 162 -20.38 8.97 11.92
C PHE A 162 -19.57 8.04 12.84
N THR A 163 -20.20 6.98 13.35
CA THR A 163 -19.51 5.98 14.17
C THR A 163 -18.46 5.22 13.35
N ALA A 164 -18.80 4.80 12.13
CA ALA A 164 -17.86 4.14 11.22
C ALA A 164 -16.72 5.08 10.80
N PHE A 165 -17.03 6.32 10.45
CA PHE A 165 -16.07 7.39 10.15
C PHE A 165 -15.06 7.56 11.29
N LEU A 166 -15.51 7.74 12.54
CA LEU A 166 -14.62 7.91 13.70
C LEU A 166 -13.78 6.65 13.95
N LYS A 167 -14.37 5.46 13.78
CA LYS A 167 -13.64 4.19 13.94
C LYS A 167 -12.50 4.08 12.93
N ILE A 168 -12.76 4.33 11.65
CA ILE A 168 -11.72 4.28 10.60
C ILE A 168 -10.70 5.41 10.81
N LEU A 169 -11.15 6.64 11.08
CA LEU A 169 -10.28 7.79 11.34
C LEU A 169 -9.31 7.52 12.49
N SER A 170 -9.80 6.98 13.61
CA SER A 170 -8.99 6.65 14.80
C SER A 170 -7.89 5.61 14.54
N LYS A 171 -7.98 4.84 13.45
CA LYS A 171 -7.01 3.81 13.08
C LYS A 171 -6.11 4.29 11.94
N VAL A 172 -6.69 4.81 10.86
CA VAL A 172 -5.97 5.21 9.65
C VAL A 172 -5.15 6.48 9.88
N PHE A 173 -5.69 7.48 10.56
CA PHE A 173 -4.97 8.75 10.78
C PHE A 173 -3.70 8.55 11.61
N PRO A 174 -3.73 7.90 12.79
CA PRO A 174 -2.50 7.66 13.55
C PRO A 174 -1.53 6.77 12.79
N LEU A 175 -2.01 5.74 12.09
CA LEU A 175 -1.17 4.84 11.31
C LEU A 175 -0.36 5.58 10.24
N LEU A 176 -0.98 6.54 9.55
CA LEU A 176 -0.37 7.23 8.41
C LEU A 176 0.45 8.47 8.79
N LEU A 177 -0.02 9.26 9.75
CA LEU A 177 0.57 10.58 10.03
C LEU A 177 1.43 10.62 11.28
N PHE A 178 1.12 9.83 12.31
CA PHE A 178 1.90 9.83 13.53
C PHE A 178 3.37 9.39 13.34
N PRO A 179 3.72 8.46 12.43
CA PRO A 179 5.13 8.15 12.15
C PRO A 179 5.96 9.37 11.75
N PHE A 180 5.38 10.33 11.03
CA PHE A 180 6.07 11.55 10.62
C PHE A 180 6.35 12.47 11.82
N PHE A 181 5.34 12.73 12.65
CA PHE A 181 5.51 13.54 13.86
C PHE A 181 6.49 12.90 14.85
N LEU A 182 6.44 11.57 14.99
CA LEU A 182 7.37 10.83 15.83
C LEU A 182 8.81 10.90 15.29
N ALA A 183 9.00 10.82 13.97
CA ALA A 183 10.30 11.01 13.34
C ALA A 183 10.87 12.42 13.61
N LEU A 184 10.04 13.47 13.52
CA LEU A 184 10.43 14.84 13.88
C LEU A 184 10.78 14.96 15.37
N PHE A 185 9.95 14.39 16.23
CA PHE A 185 10.19 14.38 17.67
C PHE A 185 11.51 13.68 18.01
N PHE A 186 11.81 12.52 17.42
CA PHE A 186 13.08 11.85 17.62
C PHE A 186 14.25 12.67 17.09
N ARG A 187 14.10 13.34 15.94
CA ARG A 187 15.16 14.20 15.39
C ARG A 187 15.52 15.35 16.32
N TYR A 188 14.54 16.02 16.93
CA TYR A 188 14.77 17.24 17.72
C TYR A 188 14.89 17.01 19.22
N CYS A 189 14.08 16.12 19.78
CA CYS A 189 14.00 15.90 21.22
C CYS A 189 14.85 14.71 21.67
N LEU A 190 15.00 13.67 20.83
CA LEU A 190 15.69 12.42 21.19
C LEU A 190 16.70 11.97 20.11
N PRO A 191 17.73 12.79 19.77
CA PRO A 191 18.61 12.56 18.63
C PRO A 191 19.39 11.23 18.70
N LYS A 192 19.64 10.71 19.91
CA LYS A 192 20.24 9.38 20.10
C LYS A 192 19.36 8.26 19.52
N ILE A 193 18.04 8.35 19.72
CA ILE A 193 17.07 7.39 19.17
C ILE A 193 16.98 7.56 17.65
N HIS A 194 16.93 8.80 17.16
CA HIS A 194 16.94 9.06 15.72
C HIS A 194 18.17 8.46 15.03
N HIS A 195 19.37 8.67 15.59
CA HIS A 195 20.61 8.10 15.07
C HIS A 195 20.62 6.56 15.13
N PHE A 196 20.14 5.97 16.22
CA PHE A 196 19.96 4.51 16.33
C PHE A 196 19.04 3.96 15.23
N LEU A 197 17.91 4.62 14.96
CA LEU A 197 16.98 4.22 13.90
C LEU A 197 17.59 4.35 12.50
N LEU A 198 18.41 5.37 12.26
CA LEU A 198 19.13 5.55 10.99
C LEU A 198 20.15 4.44 10.71
N GLY A 199 20.69 3.81 11.76
CA GLY A 199 21.60 2.66 11.65
C GLY A 199 20.96 1.43 10.98
N PHE A 200 19.63 1.35 10.93
CA PHE A 200 18.92 0.26 10.27
C PHE A 200 18.68 0.53 8.77
N HIS A 201 19.63 0.13 7.94
CA HIS A 201 19.54 0.36 6.50
C HIS A 201 18.39 -0.41 5.82
N ASP A 202 18.20 -1.70 6.13
CA ASP A 202 17.25 -2.59 5.44
C ASP A 202 16.02 -2.99 6.29
N LEU A 203 15.90 -2.52 7.53
CA LEU A 203 14.82 -2.96 8.44
C LEU A 203 13.42 -2.69 7.89
N ALA A 204 13.20 -1.53 7.26
CA ALA A 204 11.92 -1.21 6.61
C ALA A 204 11.55 -2.21 5.50
N PHE A 205 12.55 -2.74 4.79
CA PHE A 205 12.34 -3.73 3.75
C PHE A 205 12.01 -5.13 4.33
N TYR A 206 12.63 -5.52 5.44
CA TYR A 206 12.28 -6.76 6.13
C TYR A 206 10.90 -6.69 6.80
N MET A 207 10.56 -5.56 7.42
CA MET A 207 9.20 -5.33 7.94
C MET A 207 8.15 -5.40 6.82
N TRP A 208 8.45 -4.82 5.66
CA TRP A 208 7.60 -4.96 4.47
C TRP A 208 7.41 -6.42 4.05
N GLY A 209 8.48 -7.22 4.02
CA GLY A 209 8.40 -8.65 3.67
C GLY A 209 7.53 -9.45 4.65
N MET A 210 7.68 -9.20 5.96
CA MET A 210 6.83 -9.79 6.98
C MET A 210 5.37 -9.37 6.82
N ALA A 211 5.11 -8.07 6.65
CA ALA A 211 3.77 -7.55 6.48
C ALA A 211 3.12 -8.12 5.21
N LEU A 212 3.88 -8.23 4.13
CA LEU A 212 3.45 -8.85 2.87
C LEU A 212 3.04 -10.31 3.09
N ALA A 213 3.80 -11.09 3.87
CA ALA A 213 3.42 -12.48 4.16
C ALA A 213 2.07 -12.55 4.88
N ILE A 214 1.86 -11.69 5.89
CA ILE A 214 0.61 -11.65 6.65
C ILE A 214 -0.57 -11.27 5.76
N VAL A 215 -0.46 -10.18 4.99
CA VAL A 215 -1.56 -9.74 4.11
C VAL A 215 -1.78 -10.71 2.94
N THR A 216 -0.75 -11.45 2.50
CA THR A 216 -0.94 -12.53 1.53
C THR A 216 -1.77 -13.65 2.13
N ALA A 217 -1.51 -14.04 3.39
CA ALA A 217 -2.34 -15.04 4.08
C ALA A 217 -3.81 -14.58 4.21
N GLN A 218 -4.04 -13.28 4.47
CA GLN A 218 -5.39 -12.70 4.50
C GLN A 218 -6.08 -12.76 3.13
N THR A 219 -5.39 -12.40 2.05
CA THR A 219 -5.94 -12.49 0.69
C THR A 219 -6.24 -13.93 0.29
N VAL A 220 -5.38 -14.89 0.63
CA VAL A 220 -5.63 -16.32 0.36
C VAL A 220 -6.82 -16.82 1.17
N LYS A 221 -6.95 -16.40 2.42
CA LYS A 221 -8.13 -16.68 3.25
C LYS A 221 -9.41 -16.13 2.60
N SER A 222 -9.39 -14.89 2.10
CA SER A 222 -10.55 -14.30 1.40
C SER A 222 -10.94 -15.12 0.17
N LEU A 223 -9.96 -15.51 -0.67
CA LEU A 223 -10.20 -16.35 -1.85
C LEU A 223 -10.74 -17.74 -1.49
N ALA A 224 -10.17 -18.38 -0.47
CA ALA A 224 -10.56 -19.73 -0.07
C ALA A 224 -11.97 -19.81 0.56
N HIS A 225 -12.47 -18.70 1.10
CA HIS A 225 -13.80 -18.60 1.69
C HIS A 225 -14.78 -17.78 0.84
N SER A 226 -14.37 -17.32 -0.35
CA SER A 226 -15.24 -16.55 -1.22
C SER A 226 -16.37 -17.46 -1.75
N THR A 227 -17.57 -16.91 -1.82
CA THR A 227 -18.71 -17.54 -2.51
C THR A 227 -18.94 -16.92 -3.89
N ILE A 228 -18.03 -16.04 -4.32
CA ILE A 228 -18.12 -15.27 -5.55
C ILE A 228 -17.55 -16.11 -6.70
N PRO A 229 -18.13 -16.05 -7.92
CA PRO A 229 -17.60 -16.79 -9.07
C PRO A 229 -16.12 -16.48 -9.34
N VAL A 230 -15.33 -17.49 -9.68
CA VAL A 230 -13.90 -17.35 -10.01
C VAL A 230 -13.64 -16.33 -11.12
N GLU A 231 -14.55 -16.22 -12.09
CA GLU A 231 -14.49 -15.21 -13.16
C GLU A 231 -14.40 -13.79 -12.61
N VAL A 232 -15.12 -13.50 -11.53
CA VAL A 232 -15.13 -12.20 -10.87
C VAL A 232 -13.85 -11.97 -10.10
N GLU A 233 -13.31 -12.99 -9.42
CA GLU A 233 -11.99 -12.90 -8.77
C GLU A 233 -10.88 -12.55 -9.78
N ILE A 234 -10.96 -13.12 -10.98
CA ILE A 234 -10.07 -12.78 -12.09
C ILE A 234 -10.27 -11.31 -12.51
N LEU A 235 -11.51 -10.81 -12.58
CA LEU A 235 -11.79 -9.41 -12.86
C LEU A 235 -11.26 -8.46 -11.77
N ILE A 236 -11.36 -8.83 -10.49
CA ILE A 236 -10.78 -8.08 -9.36
C ILE A 236 -9.26 -8.02 -9.51
N ALA A 237 -8.61 -9.16 -9.80
CA ALA A 237 -7.18 -9.20 -10.05
C ALA A 237 -6.77 -8.35 -11.27
N LEU A 238 -7.58 -8.37 -12.33
CA LEU A 238 -7.39 -7.56 -13.53
C LEU A 238 -7.56 -6.05 -13.26
N ALA A 239 -8.50 -5.66 -12.41
CA ALA A 239 -8.65 -4.28 -11.97
C ALA A 239 -7.39 -3.78 -11.24
N GLY A 240 -6.78 -4.63 -10.40
CA GLY A 240 -5.46 -4.36 -9.79
C GLY A 240 -4.35 -4.14 -10.83
N PHE A 241 -4.32 -4.94 -11.90
CA PHE A 241 -3.36 -4.75 -13.01
C PHE A 241 -3.60 -3.43 -13.75
N ILE A 242 -4.84 -3.17 -14.17
CA ILE A 242 -5.20 -1.99 -14.97
C ILE A 242 -4.91 -0.72 -14.19
N THR A 243 -5.34 -0.64 -12.93
CA THR A 243 -5.05 0.53 -12.07
C THR A 243 -3.54 0.71 -11.87
N CYS A 244 -2.78 -0.37 -11.69
CA CYS A 244 -1.32 -0.30 -11.60
C CYS A 244 -0.67 0.27 -12.86
N ALA A 245 -0.99 -0.30 -14.02
CA ALA A 245 -0.47 0.15 -15.30
C ALA A 245 -0.83 1.62 -15.58
N LEU A 246 -2.09 1.99 -15.34
CA LEU A 246 -2.59 3.35 -15.51
C LEU A 246 -1.84 4.35 -14.63
N GLN A 247 -1.64 4.03 -13.34
CA GLN A 247 -0.96 4.90 -12.40
C GLN A 247 0.52 5.11 -12.75
N PHE A 248 1.23 4.06 -13.14
CA PHE A 248 2.60 4.21 -13.66
C PHE A 248 2.66 5.01 -14.96
N PHE A 249 1.69 4.80 -15.86
CA PHE A 249 1.63 5.49 -17.14
C PHE A 249 1.39 7.00 -16.95
N LEU A 250 0.32 7.37 -16.23
CA LEU A 250 -0.06 8.75 -15.99
C LEU A 250 1.00 9.49 -15.16
N GLY A 251 1.54 8.85 -14.11
CA GLY A 251 2.61 9.43 -13.31
C GLY A 251 3.83 9.80 -14.16
N LYS A 252 4.24 8.90 -15.08
CA LYS A 252 5.34 9.19 -16.01
C LYS A 252 4.99 10.28 -17.02
N ARG A 253 3.76 10.30 -17.54
CA ARG A 253 3.32 11.33 -18.49
C ARG A 253 3.35 12.71 -17.85
N ILE A 254 2.75 12.87 -16.68
CA ILE A 254 2.75 14.11 -15.90
C ILE A 254 4.19 14.50 -15.56
N GLY A 255 4.98 13.58 -15.00
CA GLY A 255 6.38 13.86 -14.66
C GLY A 255 7.25 14.28 -15.85
N THR A 256 6.96 13.80 -17.06
CA THR A 256 7.70 14.21 -18.26
C THR A 256 7.54 15.71 -18.54
N ILE A 257 6.36 16.27 -18.32
CA ILE A 257 6.08 17.71 -18.48
C ILE A 257 6.94 18.53 -17.51
N TYR A 258 7.15 18.01 -16.30
CA TYR A 258 7.91 18.66 -15.22
C TYR A 258 9.38 18.22 -15.15
N LYS A 259 9.90 17.49 -16.16
CA LYS A 259 11.27 16.94 -16.20
C LYS A 259 11.63 16.01 -15.02
N ASP A 260 10.63 15.43 -14.36
CA ASP A 260 10.78 14.51 -13.22
C ASP A 260 9.97 13.21 -13.45
N ARG A 261 10.20 12.60 -14.62
CA ARG A 261 9.45 11.43 -15.11
C ARG A 261 9.54 10.22 -14.18
N ILE A 262 10.72 9.98 -13.60
CA ILE A 262 10.96 8.80 -12.77
C ILE A 262 10.24 8.96 -11.44
N SER A 263 10.43 10.09 -10.75
CA SER A 263 9.85 10.31 -9.43
C SER A 263 8.33 10.36 -9.52
N ALA A 264 7.76 11.14 -10.45
CA ALA A 264 6.29 11.17 -10.60
C ALA A 264 5.70 9.81 -11.01
N GLY A 265 6.41 9.03 -11.83
CA GLY A 265 6.01 7.67 -12.20
C GLY A 265 5.98 6.70 -11.03
N GLN A 266 7.02 6.72 -10.19
CA GLN A 266 7.05 5.92 -8.96
C GLN A 266 6.04 6.42 -7.94
N ALA A 267 5.85 7.74 -7.82
CA ALA A 267 4.98 8.38 -6.85
C ALA A 267 3.54 7.92 -7.02
N LEU A 268 3.02 7.95 -8.24
CA LEU A 268 1.67 7.49 -8.51
C LEU A 268 1.59 5.95 -8.59
N GLY A 269 2.57 5.30 -9.22
CA GLY A 269 2.52 3.88 -9.55
C GLY A 269 2.84 2.92 -8.40
N GLN A 270 3.74 3.27 -7.47
CA GLN A 270 4.12 2.40 -6.36
C GLN A 270 3.27 2.67 -5.13
N LYS A 271 2.24 1.86 -4.92
CA LYS A 271 1.28 2.03 -3.82
C LYS A 271 1.67 1.23 -2.60
N ASN A 272 1.28 1.70 -1.42
CA ASN A 272 1.41 0.96 -0.17
C ASN A 272 0.41 -0.20 -0.14
N THR A 273 0.68 -1.24 -0.90
CA THR A 273 -0.25 -2.35 -1.12
C THR A 273 -0.53 -3.16 0.14
N VAL A 274 0.41 -3.23 1.09
CA VAL A 274 0.17 -3.85 2.40
C VAL A 274 -0.95 -3.12 3.14
N LEU A 275 -0.90 -1.79 3.16
CA LEU A 275 -1.97 -0.96 3.71
C LEU A 275 -3.27 -1.14 2.92
N ALA A 276 -3.21 -1.15 1.59
CA ALA A 276 -4.38 -1.34 0.74
C ALA A 276 -5.10 -2.67 1.01
N ILE A 277 -4.37 -3.78 1.12
CA ILE A 277 -4.91 -5.11 1.48
C ILE A 277 -5.50 -5.07 2.88
N TRP A 278 -4.80 -4.49 3.86
CA TRP A 278 -5.29 -4.38 5.23
C TRP A 278 -6.58 -3.56 5.31
N MET A 279 -6.67 -2.41 4.64
CA MET A 279 -7.85 -1.54 4.66
C MET A 279 -9.05 -2.20 3.97
N SER A 280 -8.85 -2.79 2.78
CA SER A 280 -9.92 -3.52 2.08
C SER A 280 -10.44 -4.70 2.89
N TYR A 281 -9.54 -5.52 3.43
CA TYR A 281 -9.91 -6.66 4.27
C TYR A 281 -10.64 -6.25 5.57
N THR A 282 -10.30 -5.09 6.13
CA THR A 282 -10.82 -4.66 7.45
C THR A 282 -12.11 -3.87 7.36
N TYR A 283 -12.33 -3.10 6.28
CA TYR A 283 -13.36 -2.07 6.22
C TYR A 283 -14.29 -2.17 5.00
N LEU A 284 -13.98 -3.02 4.01
CA LEU A 284 -14.80 -3.26 2.82
C LEU A 284 -15.07 -4.77 2.68
N ASP A 285 -15.52 -5.22 1.51
CA ASP A 285 -15.61 -6.65 1.25
C ASP A 285 -14.21 -7.30 1.23
N PRO A 286 -13.96 -8.38 2.00
CA PRO A 286 -12.65 -9.02 2.08
C PRO A 286 -12.11 -9.56 0.75
N VAL A 287 -12.96 -9.90 -0.23
CA VAL A 287 -12.55 -10.37 -1.56
C VAL A 287 -11.94 -9.23 -2.38
N SER A 288 -12.35 -7.98 -2.13
CA SER A 288 -11.75 -6.80 -2.78
C SER A 288 -10.23 -6.67 -2.50
N SER A 289 -9.73 -7.30 -1.43
CA SER A 289 -8.30 -7.35 -1.07
C SER A 289 -7.42 -8.08 -2.11
N VAL A 290 -8.04 -8.89 -2.97
CA VAL A 290 -7.39 -9.56 -4.11
C VAL A 290 -6.86 -8.55 -5.12
N GLY A 291 -7.52 -7.41 -5.33
CA GLY A 291 -7.07 -6.39 -6.27
C GLY A 291 -5.73 -5.76 -5.87
N PRO A 292 -5.60 -5.20 -4.66
CA PRO A 292 -4.32 -4.77 -4.12
C PRO A 292 -3.27 -5.90 -4.01
N GLY A 293 -3.70 -7.15 -3.77
CA GLY A 293 -2.86 -8.35 -3.82
C GLY A 293 -2.28 -8.61 -5.23
N SER A 294 -3.08 -8.45 -6.28
CA SER A 294 -2.61 -8.46 -7.66
C SER A 294 -1.71 -7.25 -7.95
N TYR A 295 -2.09 -6.06 -7.49
CA TYR A 295 -1.33 -4.82 -7.68
C TYR A 295 0.11 -4.95 -7.19
N VAL A 296 0.34 -5.57 -6.02
CA VAL A 296 1.69 -5.75 -5.48
C VAL A 296 2.60 -6.57 -6.39
N LEU A 297 2.05 -7.58 -7.08
CA LEU A 297 2.78 -8.36 -8.08
C LEU A 297 3.16 -7.47 -9.27
N TRP A 298 2.17 -6.81 -9.87
CA TRP A 298 2.38 -5.99 -11.06
C TRP A 298 3.34 -4.83 -10.84
N GLN A 299 3.20 -4.11 -9.72
CA GLN A 299 4.11 -3.00 -9.42
C GLN A 299 5.55 -3.51 -9.28
N ASN A 300 5.76 -4.66 -8.63
CA ASN A 300 7.10 -5.21 -8.43
C ASN A 300 7.71 -5.76 -9.74
N ILE A 301 6.90 -6.35 -10.62
CA ILE A 301 7.33 -6.73 -11.97
C ILE A 301 7.77 -5.48 -12.74
N ILE A 302 6.95 -4.43 -12.76
CA ILE A 302 7.27 -3.15 -13.41
C ILE A 302 8.57 -2.56 -12.86
N ASN A 303 8.75 -2.53 -11.54
CA ASN A 303 9.96 -2.00 -10.90
C ASN A 303 11.19 -2.83 -11.26
N SER A 304 11.07 -4.16 -11.24
CA SER A 304 12.15 -5.08 -11.60
C SER A 304 12.58 -4.90 -13.05
N CYS A 305 11.63 -4.75 -13.97
CA CYS A 305 11.91 -4.42 -15.37
C CYS A 305 12.60 -3.06 -15.52
N GLN A 306 12.18 -2.03 -14.78
CA GLN A 306 12.80 -0.71 -14.84
C GLN A 306 14.26 -0.73 -14.35
N LEU A 307 14.51 -1.39 -13.21
CA LEU A 307 15.86 -1.57 -12.67
C LEU A 307 16.75 -2.40 -13.60
N TRP A 308 16.21 -3.47 -14.19
CA TRP A 308 16.92 -4.27 -15.18
C TRP A 308 17.29 -3.44 -16.43
N LYS A 309 16.35 -2.66 -16.97
CA LYS A 309 16.62 -1.76 -18.11
C LYS A 309 17.71 -0.75 -17.77
N LYS A 310 17.68 -0.15 -16.57
CA LYS A 310 18.71 0.78 -16.12
C LYS A 310 20.10 0.10 -16.07
N ARG A 311 20.22 -1.04 -15.39
CA ARG A 311 21.49 -1.79 -15.32
C ARG A 311 22.03 -2.17 -16.69
N LYS A 312 21.15 -2.60 -17.61
CA LYS A 312 21.55 -2.96 -18.98
C LYS A 312 22.08 -1.74 -19.75
N ASN A 313 21.54 -0.56 -19.52
CA ASN A 313 22.03 0.65 -20.15
C ASN A 313 23.35 1.11 -19.53
N GLU A 314 23.53 0.98 -18.22
CA GLU A 314 24.80 1.30 -17.54
C GLU A 314 25.96 0.39 -17.98
N ILE A 315 25.71 -0.89 -18.31
CA ILE A 315 26.74 -1.82 -18.82
C ILE A 315 27.15 -1.51 -20.27
N LYS A 316 26.31 -0.78 -21.02
CA LYS A 316 26.59 -0.44 -22.43
C LYS A 316 27.51 0.78 -22.59
N TYR A 317 27.82 1.49 -21.52
CA TYR A 317 28.70 2.66 -21.47
C TYR A 317 29.85 2.39 -20.51
#